data_AF-A0A413CKX4-F1
#
_entry.id   AF-A0A413CKX4-F1
#
_cell.length_a   1.000
_cell.length_b   1.000
_cell.length_c   1.000
_cell.angle_alpha   90.00
_cell.angle_beta   90.00
_cell.angle_gamma   90.00
#
_symmetry.space_group_name_H-M   'P 1'
#
loop_
_entity.id
_entity.type
_entity.pdbx_description
1 polymer ?
#
loop_
_entity_poly.entity_id
_entity_poly.type
_entity_poly.pdbx_seq_one_letter_code
_entity_poly.pdbx_strand_id
1 'polypeptide(L)'
;MHELGIVYHIIRDVENVARANGVSRVSSVTLLLGEVSGVVPDLLLDAWRWAADKKPITQGAELIMEPVEAVTHCEACGCDYATVEHGKTCPHCGSGETYLLQGQEVMIKQIETPDEDPTDAVPDGLSDAPDAVDAANPLHIA
;
A
#
# COMPACT_ATOMS: atom_id res chain seq x y z
N MET A 1 18.57 -0.29 12.19
CA MET A 1 18.71 -0.90 10.84
C MET A 1 17.65 -1.98 10.60
N HIS A 2 17.04 -2.57 11.64
CA HIS A 2 15.95 -3.54 11.49
C HIS A 2 14.76 -2.93 10.71
N GLU A 3 14.31 -1.76 11.16
CA GLU A 3 13.17 -1.00 10.64
C GLU A 3 13.42 -0.51 9.20
N LEU A 4 14.65 -0.09 8.89
CA LEU A 4 15.04 0.28 7.53
C LEU A 4 15.00 -0.93 6.58
N GLY A 5 15.32 -2.12 7.06
CA GLY A 5 15.14 -3.37 6.31
C GLY A 5 13.66 -3.63 6.00
N ILE A 6 12.78 -3.49 7.00
CA ILE A 6 11.33 -3.60 6.84
C ILE A 6 10.81 -2.60 5.80
N VAL A 7 11.19 -1.32 5.92
CA VAL A 7 10.80 -0.26 4.98
C VAL A 7 11.25 -0.58 3.54
N TYR A 8 12.47 -1.09 3.33
CA TYR A 8 12.89 -1.50 2.00
C TYR A 8 12.08 -2.67 1.44
N HIS A 9 11.60 -3.59 2.27
CA HIS A 9 10.68 -4.64 1.84
C HIS A 9 9.31 -4.05 1.45
N ILE A 10 8.73 -3.17 2.28
CA ILE A 10 7.46 -2.48 1.99
C ILE A 10 7.56 -1.72 0.65
N ILE A 11 8.58 -0.88 0.47
CA ILE A 11 8.79 -0.09 -0.76
C ILE A 11 8.90 -1.00 -2.00
N ARG A 12 9.64 -2.12 -1.90
CA ARG A 12 9.78 -3.06 -3.01
C ARG A 12 8.45 -3.73 -3.38
N ASP A 13 7.64 -4.05 -2.37
CA ASP A 13 6.37 -4.73 -2.59
C ASP A 13 5.33 -3.74 -3.16
N VAL A 14 5.36 -2.46 -2.74
CA VAL A 14 4.66 -1.33 -3.37
C VAL A 14 5.10 -1.14 -4.83
N GLU A 15 6.42 -1.13 -5.11
CA GLU A 15 6.97 -1.06 -6.48
C GLU A 15 6.47 -2.20 -7.38
N ASN A 16 6.25 -3.39 -6.82
CA ASN A 16 5.74 -4.54 -7.55
C ASN A 16 4.24 -4.43 -7.83
N VAL A 17 3.42 -4.06 -6.84
CA VAL A 17 1.98 -3.86 -7.01
C VAL A 17 1.70 -2.73 -8.00
N ALA A 18 2.39 -1.59 -7.85
CA ALA A 18 2.18 -0.44 -8.73
C ALA A 18 2.57 -0.76 -10.19
N ARG A 19 3.70 -1.44 -10.42
CA ARG A 19 4.11 -1.92 -11.75
C ARG A 19 3.07 -2.87 -12.37
N ALA A 20 2.47 -3.75 -11.57
CA ALA A 20 1.45 -4.69 -12.04
C ALA A 20 0.13 -3.99 -12.43
N ASN A 21 -0.14 -2.80 -11.89
CA ASN A 21 -1.36 -2.02 -12.14
C ASN A 21 -1.14 -0.76 -13.01
N GLY A 22 0.06 -0.55 -13.55
CA GLY A 22 0.38 0.63 -14.38
C GLY A 22 0.51 1.95 -13.59
N VAL A 23 0.55 1.89 -12.25
CA VAL A 23 0.61 3.05 -11.37
C VAL A 23 2.02 3.65 -11.36
N SER A 24 2.12 4.95 -11.62
CA SER A 24 3.38 5.71 -11.66
C SER A 24 3.76 6.35 -10.32
N ARG A 25 2.79 6.59 -9.43
CA ARG A 25 2.96 7.26 -8.14
C ARG A 25 1.95 6.78 -7.11
N VAL A 26 2.38 6.72 -5.85
CA VAL A 26 1.57 6.40 -4.67
C VAL A 26 1.42 7.65 -3.80
N SER A 27 0.24 7.84 -3.20
CA SER A 27 -0.05 8.92 -2.24
C SER A 27 0.10 8.45 -0.80
N SER A 28 -0.41 7.25 -0.47
CA SER A 28 -0.28 6.65 0.85
C SER A 28 -0.08 5.13 0.79
N VAL A 29 0.51 4.58 1.85
CA VAL A 29 0.55 3.15 2.13
C VAL A 29 0.03 2.95 3.55
N THR A 30 -1.01 2.15 3.71
CA THR A 30 -1.56 1.78 5.03
C THR A 30 -1.02 0.41 5.44
N LEU A 31 -0.39 0.35 6.61
CA LEU A 31 0.21 -0.84 7.19
C LEU A 31 -0.59 -1.29 8.43
N LEU A 32 -1.02 -2.54 8.45
CA LEU A 32 -1.39 -3.21 9.70
C LEU A 32 -0.13 -3.48 10.50
N LEU A 33 -0.05 -2.92 11.71
CA LEU A 33 1.06 -3.12 12.63
C LEU A 33 0.60 -3.81 13.91
N GLY A 34 1.03 -5.05 14.09
CA GLY A 34 0.73 -5.86 15.25
C GLY A 34 1.40 -5.33 16.52
N GLU A 35 0.64 -5.29 17.61
CA GLU A 35 1.08 -4.83 18.94
C GLU A 35 2.33 -5.57 19.47
N VAL A 36 2.50 -6.85 19.11
CA VAL A 36 3.66 -7.68 19.46
C VAL A 36 4.53 -8.05 18.25
N SER A 37 4.46 -7.26 17.17
CA SER A 37 5.32 -7.40 15.97
C SER A 37 6.82 -7.18 16.26
N GLY A 38 7.15 -6.49 17.36
CA GLY A 38 8.52 -6.12 17.73
C GLY A 38 9.07 -4.90 16.98
N VAL A 39 8.26 -4.28 16.11
CA VAL A 39 8.61 -3.07 15.37
C VAL A 39 8.36 -1.84 16.24
N VAL A 40 9.27 -0.86 16.19
CA VAL A 40 9.09 0.44 16.85
C VAL A 40 8.46 1.43 15.86
N PRO A 41 7.21 1.91 16.07
CA PRO A 41 6.48 2.71 15.09
C PRO A 41 7.21 3.99 14.64
N ASP A 42 7.75 4.75 15.60
CA ASP A 42 8.45 6.01 15.31
C ASP A 42 9.70 5.79 14.45
N LEU A 43 10.46 4.74 14.74
CA LEU A 43 11.65 4.38 13.96
C LEU A 43 11.29 3.85 12.56
N LEU A 44 10.12 3.22 12.41
CA LEU A 44 9.59 2.81 11.11
C LEU A 44 9.17 4.04 10.27
N LEU A 45 8.52 5.03 10.88
CA LEU A 45 8.15 6.30 10.21
C LEU A 45 9.38 7.09 9.76
N ASP A 46 10.39 7.22 10.61
CA ASP A 46 11.62 7.94 10.26
C ASP A 46 12.40 7.21 9.16
N ALA A 47 12.46 5.87 9.22
CA ALA A 47 13.03 5.06 8.15
C ALA A 47 12.24 5.19 6.83
N TRP A 48 10.90 5.21 6.89
CA TRP A 48 10.03 5.41 5.73
C TRP A 48 10.30 6.76 5.08
N ARG A 49 10.20 7.86 5.83
CA ARG A 49 10.44 9.23 5.35
C ARG A 49 11.77 9.35 4.61
N TRP A 50 12.83 8.77 5.17
CA TRP A 50 14.15 8.81 4.54
C TRP A 50 14.26 7.95 3.27
N ALA A 51 13.64 6.76 3.24
CA ALA A 51 13.79 5.78 2.16
C ALA A 51 12.81 6.02 0.99
N ALA A 52 11.58 6.43 1.28
CA ALA A 52 10.52 6.66 0.30
C ALA A 52 10.92 7.79 -0.69
N ASP A 53 11.56 8.84 -0.18
CA ASP A 53 12.13 9.95 -0.96
C ASP A 53 13.32 9.55 -1.85
N LYS A 54 13.83 8.31 -1.76
CA LYS A 54 14.87 7.79 -2.68
C LYS A 54 14.29 7.09 -3.90
N LYS A 55 12.97 6.89 -3.97
CA LYS A 55 12.28 6.17 -5.06
C LYS A 55 11.18 7.04 -5.66
N PRO A 56 11.18 7.32 -6.98
CA PRO A 56 10.20 8.21 -7.61
C PRO A 56 8.73 7.87 -7.32
N ILE A 57 8.42 6.58 -7.19
CA ILE A 57 7.06 6.06 -7.04
C ILE A 57 6.45 6.27 -5.65
N THR A 58 7.29 6.33 -4.60
CA THR A 58 6.89 6.56 -3.20
C THR A 58 7.33 7.94 -2.69
N GLN A 59 7.87 8.80 -3.56
CA GLN A 59 8.39 10.10 -3.16
C GLN A 59 7.26 10.98 -2.62
N GLY A 60 7.40 11.44 -1.38
CA GLY A 60 6.35 12.15 -0.66
C GLY A 60 5.08 11.34 -0.36
N ALA A 61 5.12 10.01 -0.42
CA ALA A 61 4.01 9.15 0.00
C ALA A 61 3.97 9.00 1.52
N GLU A 62 2.79 9.03 2.12
CA GLU A 62 2.62 8.83 3.57
C GLU A 62 2.61 7.34 3.95
N LEU A 63 3.15 7.01 5.12
CA LEU A 63 2.99 5.69 5.74
C LEU A 63 2.01 5.84 6.91
N ILE A 64 0.82 5.28 6.72
CA ILE A 64 -0.25 5.24 7.72
C ILE A 64 -0.12 3.90 8.45
N MET A 65 -0.27 3.90 9.78
CA MET A 65 -0.27 2.67 10.59
C MET A 65 -1.61 2.49 11.27
N GLU A 66 -2.19 1.30 11.09
CA GLU A 66 -3.34 0.82 11.84
C GLU A 66 -2.86 -0.26 12.82
N PRO A 67 -3.01 -0.06 14.14
CA PRO A 67 -2.58 -1.06 15.12
C PRO A 67 -3.50 -2.28 15.11
N VAL A 68 -2.92 -3.47 15.30
CA VAL A 68 -3.66 -4.72 15.51
C VAL A 68 -3.35 -5.25 16.91
N GLU A 69 -4.36 -5.31 17.76
CA GLU A 69 -4.26 -5.81 19.15
C GLU A 69 -3.82 -7.28 19.17
N ALA A 70 -2.92 -7.62 20.10
CA ALA A 70 -2.42 -8.97 20.22
C ALA A 70 -3.39 -9.88 20.97
N VAL A 71 -4.01 -10.84 20.27
CA VAL A 71 -4.98 -11.78 20.84
C VAL A 71 -4.41 -13.20 20.84
N THR A 72 -4.52 -13.89 21.98
CA THR A 72 -4.06 -15.27 22.18
C THR A 72 -5.24 -16.18 22.45
N HIS A 73 -5.30 -17.32 21.77
CA HIS A 73 -6.25 -18.40 22.02
C HIS A 73 -5.72 -19.37 23.07
N CYS A 74 -6.59 -19.92 23.93
CA CYS A 74 -6.26 -21.04 24.81
C CYS A 74 -6.96 -22.33 24.39
N GLU A 75 -6.18 -23.33 23.97
CA GLU A 75 -6.69 -24.63 23.52
C GLU A 75 -7.39 -25.42 24.63
N ALA A 76 -6.97 -25.24 25.89
CA ALA A 76 -7.50 -25.97 27.03
C ALA A 76 -8.93 -25.54 27.46
N CYS A 77 -9.33 -24.30 27.17
CA CYS A 77 -10.67 -23.78 27.55
C CYS A 77 -11.45 -23.11 26.41
N GLY A 78 -10.84 -22.90 25.24
CA GLY A 78 -11.45 -22.28 24.07
C GLY A 78 -11.64 -20.76 24.16
N CYS A 79 -11.12 -20.10 25.19
CA CYS A 79 -11.21 -18.64 25.35
C CYS A 79 -10.06 -17.90 24.67
N ASP A 80 -10.39 -16.79 24.00
CA ASP A 80 -9.44 -15.78 23.53
C ASP A 80 -9.21 -14.72 24.61
N TYR A 81 -7.99 -14.17 24.68
CA TYR A 81 -7.63 -13.15 25.67
C TYR A 81 -6.52 -12.21 25.18
N ALA A 82 -6.39 -11.04 25.83
CA ALA A 82 -5.39 -10.02 25.51
C ALA A 82 -3.96 -10.49 25.86
N THR A 83 -3.10 -10.55 24.84
CA THR A 83 -1.76 -11.13 24.96
C THR A 83 -0.81 -10.27 25.78
N VAL A 84 -0.88 -8.94 25.62
CA VAL A 84 0.03 -8.02 26.34
C VAL A 84 -0.30 -7.97 27.84
N GLU A 85 -1.56 -8.10 28.22
CA GLU A 85 -1.96 -8.10 29.64
C GLU A 85 -1.63 -9.42 30.36
N HIS A 86 -1.78 -10.57 29.69
CA HIS A 86 -1.74 -11.90 30.34
C HIS A 86 -0.60 -12.81 29.86
N GLY A 87 0.06 -12.49 28.75
CA GLY A 87 1.14 -13.29 28.17
C GLY A 87 0.66 -14.67 27.71
N LYS A 88 1.45 -15.71 27.99
CA LYS A 88 1.17 -17.09 27.54
C LYS A 88 0.33 -17.93 28.51
N THR A 89 -0.01 -17.38 29.67
CA THR A 89 -0.81 -18.10 30.67
C THR A 89 -2.25 -17.62 30.58
N CYS A 90 -3.17 -18.52 30.28
CA CYS A 90 -4.58 -18.17 30.13
C CYS A 90 -5.16 -17.64 31.46
N PRO A 91 -5.75 -16.42 31.49
CA PRO A 91 -6.31 -15.84 32.71
C PRO A 91 -7.57 -16.57 33.20
N HIS A 92 -8.23 -17.33 32.32
CA HIS A 92 -9.50 -18.01 32.62
C HIS A 92 -9.33 -19.39 33.26
N CYS A 93 -8.27 -20.12 32.92
CA CYS A 93 -8.05 -21.50 33.38
C CYS A 93 -6.63 -21.80 33.90
N GLY A 94 -5.67 -20.88 33.74
CA GLY A 94 -4.28 -21.06 34.14
C GLY A 94 -3.44 -21.96 33.22
N SER A 95 -4.00 -22.48 32.12
CA SER A 95 -3.23 -23.29 31.15
C SER A 95 -2.19 -22.44 30.39
N GLY A 96 -1.06 -23.07 30.07
CA GLY A 96 -0.04 -22.56 29.14
C GLY A 96 -0.18 -23.08 27.71
N GLU A 97 -1.22 -23.89 27.43
CA GLU A 97 -1.56 -24.38 26.09
C GLU A 97 -2.29 -23.28 25.32
N THR A 98 -1.49 -22.34 24.81
CA THR A 98 -1.95 -21.09 24.20
C THR A 98 -1.13 -20.73 22.96
N TYR A 99 -1.75 -20.08 21.97
CA TYR A 99 -1.08 -19.58 20.77
C TYR A 99 -1.66 -18.24 20.31
N LEU A 100 -0.81 -17.42 19.69
CA LEU A 100 -1.18 -16.11 19.18
C LEU A 100 -2.07 -16.25 17.92
N LEU A 101 -3.19 -15.55 17.89
CA LEU A 101 -4.10 -15.46 16.74
C LEU A 101 -3.73 -14.30 15.80
N GLN A 102 -3.43 -13.14 16.38
CA GLN A 102 -3.11 -11.89 15.69
C GLN A 102 -2.26 -10.98 16.59
N GLY A 103 -1.72 -9.89 16.05
CA GLY A 103 -0.84 -8.95 16.73
C GLY A 103 0.64 -9.07 16.32
N GLN A 104 0.94 -9.82 15.26
CA GLN A 104 2.29 -9.97 14.68
C GLN A 104 2.44 -9.31 13.31
N GLU A 105 1.44 -8.52 12.89
CA GLU A 105 1.32 -8.00 11.54
C GLU A 105 2.40 -6.95 11.25
N VAL A 106 2.98 -7.05 10.05
CA VAL A 106 3.73 -5.98 9.39
C VAL A 106 3.31 -6.04 7.93
N MET A 107 2.03 -5.72 7.67
CA MET A 107 1.33 -6.09 6.44
C MET A 107 0.72 -4.88 5.75
N ILE A 108 0.99 -4.72 4.45
CA ILE A 108 0.34 -3.68 3.65
C ILE A 108 -1.15 -4.03 3.51
N LYS A 109 -2.00 -3.16 4.05
CA LYS A 109 -3.47 -3.22 3.92
C LYS A 109 -3.94 -2.59 2.62
N GLN A 110 -3.38 -1.42 2.30
CA GLN A 110 -3.87 -0.54 1.25
C GLN A 110 -2.68 0.25 0.66
N ILE A 111 -2.75 0.51 -0.64
CA ILE A 111 -1.87 1.41 -1.37
C ILE A 111 -2.80 2.35 -2.12
N GLU A 112 -2.66 3.65 -1.91
CA GLU A 112 -3.48 4.67 -2.56
C GLU A 112 -2.70 5.36 -3.68
N THR A 113 -3.38 5.68 -4.77
CA THR A 113 -2.85 6.60 -5.79
C THR A 113 -3.22 8.03 -5.41
N PRO A 114 -2.51 9.06 -5.93
CA PRO A 114 -3.06 10.41 -5.95
C PRO A 114 -4.44 10.41 -6.61
N ASP A 115 -5.31 11.32 -6.19
CA ASP A 115 -6.56 11.60 -6.92
C ASP A 115 -6.21 12.04 -8.35
N GLU A 116 -6.92 11.51 -9.34
CA GLU A 116 -6.82 12.00 -10.72
C GLU A 116 -7.53 13.35 -10.83
N ASP A 117 -6.76 14.44 -10.87
CA ASP A 117 -7.28 15.71 -11.38
C ASP A 117 -7.73 15.47 -12.84
N PRO A 118 -9.00 15.74 -13.20
CA PRO A 118 -9.56 15.38 -14.51
C PRO A 118 -8.94 16.14 -15.71
N THR A 119 -7.91 16.95 -15.46
CA THR A 119 -7.09 17.62 -16.47
C THR A 119 -5.96 16.77 -17.05
N ASP A 120 -5.58 15.66 -16.40
CA ASP A 120 -4.55 14.74 -16.91
C ASP A 120 -5.10 13.69 -17.89
N ALA A 121 -6.39 13.78 -18.22
CA ALA A 121 -6.99 13.09 -19.36
C ALA A 121 -6.35 13.60 -20.67
N VAL A 122 -5.32 12.88 -21.14
CA VAL A 122 -4.63 13.14 -22.41
C VAL A 122 -5.67 13.26 -23.52
N PRO A 123 -5.75 14.39 -24.26
CA PRO A 123 -6.67 14.49 -25.38
C PRO A 123 -6.20 13.54 -26.48
N ASP A 124 -6.99 12.48 -26.70
CA ASP A 124 -6.74 11.48 -27.74
C ASP A 124 -6.74 12.18 -29.11
N GLY A 125 -5.58 12.22 -29.75
CA GLY A 125 -5.27 13.21 -30.77
C GLY A 125 -4.55 12.62 -31.99
N LEU A 126 -5.09 12.97 -33.17
CA LEU A 126 -4.68 12.55 -34.52
C LEU A 126 -5.06 11.09 -34.89
N SER A 127 -5.46 10.75 -36.12
CA SER A 127 -5.66 11.53 -37.37
C SER A 127 -6.95 11.07 -38.08
N ASP A 128 -7.45 11.66 -39.18
CA ASP A 128 -6.84 12.61 -40.14
C ASP A 128 -7.92 13.48 -40.84
N ALA A 129 -7.51 14.47 -41.63
CA ALA A 129 -8.38 15.21 -42.56
C ALA A 129 -7.67 15.44 -43.90
N PRO A 130 -8.15 14.87 -45.03
CA PRO A 130 -7.61 15.18 -46.34
C PRO A 130 -8.21 16.48 -46.89
N ASP A 131 -7.36 17.49 -47.11
CA ASP A 131 -7.69 18.65 -47.94
C ASP A 131 -8.05 18.21 -49.37
N ALA A 132 -9.33 18.30 -49.73
CA ALA A 132 -9.82 18.06 -51.09
C ALA A 132 -9.95 19.40 -51.84
N VAL A 133 -9.02 19.62 -52.76
CA VAL A 133 -8.91 20.84 -53.56
C VAL A 133 -10.05 21.03 -54.57
N ASP A 134 -10.49 22.28 -54.66
CA ASP A 134 -11.16 23.01 -55.75
C ASP A 134 -11.79 22.20 -56.91
N ALA A 135 -13.13 22.27 -57.00
CA ALA A 135 -13.92 21.66 -58.07
C ALA A 135 -14.74 22.72 -58.85
N ALA A 136 -14.09 23.39 -59.81
CA ALA A 136 -14.75 24.29 -60.76
C ALA A 136 -14.26 24.13 -62.21
N ASN A 137 -14.90 23.20 -62.94
CA ASN A 137 -15.33 23.23 -64.34
C ASN A 137 -14.74 24.34 -65.27
N PRO A 138 -14.28 24.06 -66.52
CA PRO A 138 -15.21 23.60 -67.56
C PRO A 138 -14.69 22.62 -68.64
N LEU A 139 -15.56 21.70 -69.07
CA LEU A 139 -15.50 21.09 -70.40
C LEU A 139 -16.86 21.12 -71.10
N HIS A 140 -16.94 21.90 -72.18
CA HIS A 140 -17.99 21.93 -73.20
C HIS A 140 -17.31 22.31 -74.53
N ILE A 141 -17.89 21.86 -75.66
CA ILE A 141 -17.37 21.98 -77.04
C ILE A 141 -16.25 20.94 -77.33
N ALA A 142 -16.37 20.03 -78.30
CA ALA A 142 -17.40 19.80 -79.34
C ALA A 142 -17.70 18.29 -79.50
#